data_AF-A0AAW8H135-F1
#
_entry.id   AF-A0AAW8H135-F1
#
_cell.length_a   1.000
_cell.length_b   1.000
_cell.length_c   1.000
_cell.angle_alpha   90.00
_cell.angle_beta   90.00
_cell.angle_gamma   90.00
#
_symmetry.space_group_name_H-M   'P 1'
#
loop_
_entity.id
_entity.type
_entity.pdbx_description
1 polymer ?
#
loop_
_entity_poly.entity_id
_entity_poly.type
_entity_poly.pdbx_seq_one_letter_code
_entity_poly.pdbx_strand_id
1 'polypeptide(L)'
;MEVNNLVRELSRLNDDLLNSKSQLTAAASMASSSAQSAASSDQSAKSHADRARQIAGLETVELAVEAVFADERTAMIAAVLAAISGGKWVVQPDAFGNAQVLYRAPAHTFETLAISGCPFAGVLDCFVRQDGTIRPYVDVPVYQMSNKGGRAVSQANRDPWVSINADVARARCVELGANALMISHEVWAMLCWNMISQGYQPRGNTEFGRSHANINEFGRRTDGRVPNDRAGTARVLTGSGPSAWRHDGTDFGVADMVGNVWEWVDGMKMSGGQFIVADYTGQPEAQWKETGVYISNTGQFTNTPPTTLNSGNQVWGNMPKAPGYAGNEKLQRLIIEPIECTKHLMGRLYWNLDGERFPHRGGSWSSASNAGPAALSCYTPRSFVNSTLGFRAAFVS
;
A
#
# COMPACT_ATOMS: atom_id res chain seq x y z
N MET A 1 62.11 22.26 -52.13
CA MET A 1 61.96 20.81 -51.82
C MET A 1 61.96 20.54 -50.31
N GLU A 2 62.69 21.31 -49.50
CA GLU A 2 62.82 21.14 -48.04
C GLU A 2 61.53 21.39 -47.22
N VAL A 3 60.80 22.48 -47.49
CA VAL A 3 59.61 22.87 -46.68
C VAL A 3 58.48 21.85 -46.76
N ASN A 4 58.24 21.25 -47.93
CA ASN A 4 57.18 20.24 -48.10
C ASN A 4 57.50 18.93 -47.37
N ASN A 5 58.78 18.60 -47.18
CA ASN A 5 59.18 17.44 -46.38
C ASN A 5 58.96 17.71 -44.89
N LEU A 6 59.32 18.91 -44.41
CA LEU A 6 59.07 19.34 -43.03
C LEU A 6 57.57 19.37 -42.69
N VAL A 7 56.71 19.84 -43.60
CA VAL A 7 55.24 19.85 -43.38
C VAL A 7 54.68 18.42 -43.30
N ARG A 8 55.17 17.48 -44.12
CA ARG A 8 54.77 16.07 -44.03
C ARG A 8 55.22 15.43 -42.73
N GLU A 9 56.43 15.71 -42.30
CA GLU A 9 56.98 15.20 -41.04
C GLU A 9 56.24 15.76 -39.82
N LEU A 10 55.89 17.05 -39.85
CA LEU A 10 55.06 17.69 -38.82
C LEU A 10 53.66 17.07 -38.75
N SER A 11 53.05 16.79 -39.91
CA SER A 11 51.74 16.11 -39.96
C SER A 11 51.81 14.69 -39.40
N ARG A 12 52.86 13.94 -39.73
CA ARG A 12 53.09 12.59 -39.18
C ARG A 12 53.27 12.62 -37.66
N LEU A 13 54.07 13.56 -37.15
CA LEU A 13 54.28 13.74 -35.71
C LEU A 13 52.99 14.15 -34.99
N ASN A 14 52.14 14.95 -35.63
CA ASN A 14 50.85 15.34 -35.08
C ASN A 14 49.88 14.14 -35.00
N ASP A 15 49.86 13.27 -36.01
CA ASP A 15 49.07 12.04 -36.01
C ASP A 15 49.57 11.05 -34.94
N ASP A 16 50.89 10.90 -34.79
CA ASP A 16 51.51 10.09 -33.72
C ASP A 16 51.15 10.64 -32.32
N LEU A 17 51.12 11.97 -32.15
CA LEU A 17 50.72 12.63 -30.91
C LEU A 17 49.24 12.42 -30.60
N LEU A 18 48.36 12.53 -31.60
CA LEU A 18 46.92 12.28 -31.46
C LEU A 18 46.63 10.81 -31.09
N ASN A 19 47.34 9.86 -31.69
CA ASN A 19 47.26 8.44 -31.34
C ASN A 19 47.72 8.19 -29.91
N SER A 20 48.85 8.78 -29.50
CA SER A 20 49.36 8.67 -28.13
C SER A 20 48.38 9.23 -27.10
N LYS A 21 47.74 10.38 -27.40
CA LYS A 21 46.69 10.97 -26.56
C LYS A 21 45.48 10.05 -26.41
N SER A 22 45.05 9.40 -27.49
CA SER A 22 43.94 8.44 -27.48
C SER A 22 44.25 7.23 -26.59
N GLN A 23 45.45 6.65 -26.72
CA GLN A 23 45.90 5.52 -25.90
C GLN A 23 45.98 5.88 -24.40
N LEU A 24 46.52 7.06 -24.07
CA LEU A 24 46.58 7.55 -22.68
C LEU A 24 45.18 7.77 -22.08
N THR A 25 44.23 8.25 -22.87
CA THR A 25 42.83 8.46 -22.43
C THR A 25 42.14 7.13 -22.15
N ALA A 26 42.37 6.11 -22.99
CA ALA A 26 41.85 4.76 -22.76
C ALA A 26 42.44 4.13 -21.50
N ALA A 27 43.76 4.26 -21.28
CA ALA A 27 44.44 3.77 -20.09
C ALA A 27 43.92 4.45 -18.80
N ALA A 28 43.72 5.77 -18.82
CA ALA A 28 43.17 6.51 -17.69
C ALA A 28 41.72 6.07 -17.37
N SER A 29 40.91 5.81 -18.40
CA SER A 29 39.54 5.33 -18.22
C SER A 29 39.51 3.93 -17.59
N MET A 30 40.37 3.01 -18.04
CA MET A 30 40.51 1.67 -17.43
C MET A 30 40.97 1.73 -15.98
N ALA A 31 41.92 2.62 -15.66
CA ALA A 31 42.39 2.83 -14.30
C ALA A 31 41.28 3.37 -13.39
N SER A 32 40.48 4.32 -13.88
CA SER A 32 39.31 4.87 -13.16
C SER A 32 38.27 3.78 -12.87
N SER A 33 37.92 2.95 -13.86
CA SER A 33 36.98 1.83 -13.68
C SER A 33 37.51 0.80 -12.68
N SER A 34 38.82 0.51 -12.72
CA SER A 34 39.48 -0.38 -11.77
C SER A 34 39.45 0.18 -10.34
N ALA A 35 39.68 1.50 -10.18
CA ALA A 35 39.60 2.17 -8.88
C ALA A 35 38.17 2.17 -8.30
N GLN A 36 37.15 2.40 -9.15
CA GLN A 36 35.74 2.28 -8.74
C GLN A 36 35.38 0.86 -8.31
N SER A 37 35.92 -0.14 -9.00
CA SER A 37 35.70 -1.56 -8.67
C SER A 37 36.40 -1.96 -7.36
N ALA A 38 37.58 -1.38 -7.08
CA ALA A 38 38.25 -1.55 -5.80
C ALA A 38 37.50 -0.86 -4.65
N ALA A 39 36.95 0.33 -4.88
CA ALA A 39 36.17 1.07 -3.89
C ALA A 39 34.85 0.36 -3.51
N SER A 40 34.13 -0.20 -4.50
CA SER A 40 32.93 -1.01 -4.24
C SER A 40 33.25 -2.32 -3.50
N SER A 41 34.41 -2.91 -3.77
CA SER A 41 34.91 -4.08 -3.05
C SER A 41 35.27 -3.74 -1.60
N ASP A 42 35.92 -2.60 -1.34
CA ASP A 42 36.23 -2.11 0.02
C ASP A 42 34.96 -1.79 0.83
N GLN A 43 33.93 -1.21 0.20
CA GLN A 43 32.65 -0.94 0.85
C GLN A 43 31.89 -2.24 1.19
N SER A 44 31.95 -3.24 0.30
CA SER A 44 31.45 -4.59 0.59
C SER A 44 32.23 -5.22 1.75
N ALA A 45 33.56 -5.13 1.77
CA ALA A 45 34.41 -5.68 2.82
C ALA A 45 34.14 -5.04 4.19
N LYS A 46 33.91 -3.71 4.25
CA LYS A 46 33.49 -3.00 5.47
C LYS A 46 32.12 -3.47 5.97
N SER A 47 31.16 -3.64 5.06
CA SER A 47 29.84 -4.22 5.39
C SER A 47 29.98 -5.64 5.95
N HIS A 48 30.84 -6.48 5.35
CA HIS A 48 31.14 -7.82 5.88
C HIS A 48 31.85 -7.79 7.25
N ALA A 49 32.74 -6.83 7.50
CA ALA A 49 33.41 -6.66 8.79
C ALA A 49 32.43 -6.19 9.89
N ASP A 50 31.48 -5.30 9.57
CA ASP A 50 30.44 -4.88 10.50
C ASP A 50 29.43 -6.01 10.78
N ARG A 51 29.13 -6.85 9.77
CA ARG A 51 28.38 -8.11 9.94
C ARG A 51 29.12 -9.11 10.81
N ALA A 52 30.43 -9.27 10.64
CA ALA A 52 31.25 -10.13 11.49
C ALA A 52 31.24 -9.69 12.97
N ARG A 53 31.18 -8.38 13.23
CA ARG A 53 31.02 -7.84 14.59
C ARG A 53 29.64 -8.12 15.19
N GLN A 54 28.58 -8.18 14.38
CA GLN A 54 27.24 -8.55 14.83
C GLN A 54 27.11 -10.06 15.11
N ILE A 55 27.89 -10.90 14.43
CA ILE A 55 27.88 -12.37 14.55
C ILE A 55 28.57 -12.88 15.82
N ALA A 56 29.45 -12.10 16.45
CA ALA A 56 30.21 -12.50 17.64
C ALA A 56 29.36 -12.89 18.88
N GLY A 57 28.03 -12.74 18.82
CA GLY A 57 27.07 -13.15 19.86
C GLY A 57 26.28 -14.44 19.59
N LEU A 58 26.59 -15.22 18.55
CA LEU A 58 25.84 -16.44 18.19
C LEU A 58 26.68 -17.70 18.46
N GLU A 59 26.15 -18.62 19.27
CA GLU A 59 26.88 -19.74 19.89
C GLU A 59 27.33 -20.88 18.93
N THR A 60 27.01 -20.86 17.62
CA THR A 60 27.56 -21.84 16.65
C THR A 60 27.78 -21.27 15.24
N VAL A 61 28.79 -21.80 14.53
CA VAL A 61 29.16 -21.42 13.15
C VAL A 61 28.05 -21.72 12.14
N GLU A 62 27.28 -22.80 12.36
CA GLU A 62 26.19 -23.20 11.46
C GLU A 62 25.01 -22.21 11.49
N LEU A 63 24.65 -21.72 12.67
CA LEU A 63 23.64 -20.66 12.83
C LEU A 63 24.10 -19.33 12.23
N ALA A 64 25.39 -19.00 12.33
CA ALA A 64 25.95 -17.81 11.70
C ALA A 64 25.94 -17.91 10.16
N VAL A 65 26.25 -19.07 9.61
CA VAL A 65 26.21 -19.33 8.16
C VAL A 65 24.78 -19.28 7.62
N GLU A 66 23.82 -19.91 8.30
CA GLU A 66 22.41 -19.84 7.90
C GLU A 66 21.85 -18.41 7.92
N ALA A 67 22.21 -17.61 8.92
CA ALA A 67 21.81 -16.20 9.03
C ALA A 67 22.35 -15.36 7.86
N VAL A 68 23.62 -15.52 7.49
CA VAL A 68 24.24 -14.81 6.35
C VAL A 68 23.54 -15.17 5.03
N PHE A 69 23.28 -16.46 4.78
CA PHE A 69 22.58 -16.87 3.56
C PHE A 69 21.11 -16.42 3.53
N ALA A 70 20.43 -16.33 4.67
CA ALA A 70 19.06 -15.80 4.75
C ALA A 70 19.00 -14.31 4.39
N ASP A 71 19.97 -13.53 4.88
CA ASP A 71 20.13 -12.12 4.55
C ASP A 71 20.43 -11.90 3.07
N GLU A 72 21.39 -12.64 2.50
CA GLU A 72 21.76 -12.52 1.08
C GLU A 72 20.60 -12.92 0.16
N ARG A 73 19.85 -13.98 0.51
CA ARG A 73 18.63 -14.34 -0.24
C ARG A 73 17.58 -13.23 -0.19
N THR A 74 17.37 -12.60 0.96
CA THR A 74 16.40 -11.51 1.12
C THR A 74 16.82 -10.29 0.30
N ALA A 75 18.10 -9.92 0.32
CA ALA A 75 18.65 -8.85 -0.48
C ALA A 75 18.54 -9.12 -1.99
N MET A 76 18.81 -10.35 -2.43
CA MET A 76 18.64 -10.76 -3.83
C MET A 76 17.18 -10.68 -4.27
N ILE A 77 16.24 -11.19 -3.47
CA ILE A 77 14.80 -11.10 -3.75
C ILE A 77 14.37 -9.63 -3.83
N ALA A 78 14.83 -8.79 -2.90
CA ALA A 78 14.53 -7.35 -2.90
C ALA A 78 15.04 -6.67 -4.19
N ALA A 79 16.27 -6.95 -4.60
CA ALA A 79 16.86 -6.40 -5.81
C ALA A 79 16.10 -6.85 -7.07
N VAL A 80 15.74 -8.13 -7.16
CA VAL A 80 14.95 -8.66 -8.28
C VAL A 80 13.57 -8.02 -8.32
N LEU A 81 12.85 -7.97 -7.19
CA LEU A 81 11.51 -7.37 -7.15
C LEU A 81 11.53 -5.88 -7.50
N ALA A 82 12.52 -5.13 -7.02
CA ALA A 82 12.70 -3.74 -7.39
C ALA A 82 12.98 -3.61 -8.90
N ALA A 83 13.86 -4.43 -9.47
CA ALA A 83 14.20 -4.38 -10.89
C ALA A 83 12.99 -4.70 -11.79
N ILE A 84 12.27 -5.79 -11.53
CA ILE A 84 11.14 -6.21 -12.38
C ILE A 84 9.93 -5.28 -12.27
N SER A 85 9.76 -4.62 -11.12
CA SER A 85 8.64 -3.70 -10.87
C SER A 85 8.95 -2.25 -11.27
N GLY A 86 10.17 -1.97 -11.75
CA GLY A 86 10.63 -0.60 -12.01
C GLY A 86 10.70 0.26 -10.75
N GLY A 87 11.00 -0.36 -9.60
CA GLY A 87 11.09 0.29 -8.29
C GLY A 87 9.75 0.47 -7.56
N LYS A 88 8.63 0.03 -8.16
CA LYS A 88 7.31 0.09 -7.50
C LYS A 88 7.21 -0.83 -6.30
N TRP A 89 7.85 -2.00 -6.34
CA TRP A 89 7.90 -2.92 -5.22
C TRP A 89 9.20 -2.80 -4.43
N VAL A 90 9.05 -2.78 -3.11
CA VAL A 90 10.14 -2.82 -2.14
C VAL A 90 9.90 -3.95 -1.17
N VAL A 91 11.00 -4.50 -0.63
CA VAL A 91 10.96 -5.57 0.36
C VAL A 91 11.46 -5.03 1.68
N GLN A 92 10.62 -5.11 2.71
CA GLN A 92 10.95 -4.70 4.07
C GLN A 92 11.10 -5.95 4.95
N PRO A 93 12.33 -6.31 5.37
CA PRO A 93 12.50 -7.33 6.39
C PRO A 93 11.95 -6.86 7.74
N ASP A 94 11.46 -7.79 8.54
CA ASP A 94 11.11 -7.57 9.94
C ASP A 94 12.14 -8.20 10.89
N ALA A 95 12.05 -7.83 12.18
CA ALA A 95 12.96 -8.32 13.21
C ALA A 95 12.85 -9.84 13.49
N PHE A 96 11.90 -10.53 12.86
CA PHE A 96 11.61 -11.95 13.06
C PHE A 96 12.01 -12.80 11.84
N GLY A 97 12.79 -12.24 10.91
CA GLY A 97 13.28 -12.96 9.74
C GLY A 97 12.22 -13.20 8.67
N ASN A 98 11.07 -12.50 8.73
CA ASN A 98 10.16 -12.44 7.59
C ASN A 98 10.42 -11.19 6.77
N ALA A 99 9.78 -11.15 5.59
CA ALA A 99 9.88 -10.03 4.68
C ALA A 99 8.50 -9.68 4.13
N GLN A 100 8.24 -8.38 4.06
CA GLN A 100 7.00 -7.78 3.61
C GLN A 100 7.21 -7.27 2.18
N VAL A 101 6.34 -7.68 1.25
CA VAL A 101 6.33 -7.08 -0.10
C VAL A 101 5.42 -5.86 -0.08
N LEU A 102 5.98 -4.70 -0.38
CA LEU A 102 5.31 -3.40 -0.30
C LEU A 102 5.31 -2.72 -1.68
N TYR A 103 4.25 -1.99 -1.98
CA TYR A 103 4.12 -1.05 -3.07
C TYR A 103 4.51 0.35 -2.57
N ARG A 104 5.51 0.98 -3.19
CA ARG A 104 5.94 2.34 -2.87
C ARG A 104 5.14 3.36 -3.66
N ALA A 105 4.26 4.08 -2.98
CA ALA A 105 3.52 5.20 -3.55
C ALA A 105 4.31 6.50 -3.33
N PRO A 106 4.78 7.18 -4.39
CA PRO A 106 5.43 8.47 -4.25
C PRO A 106 4.42 9.54 -3.81
N ALA A 107 4.92 10.61 -3.20
CA ALA A 107 4.10 11.78 -2.89
C ALA A 107 3.55 12.40 -4.17
N HIS A 108 2.25 12.65 -4.17
CA HIS A 108 1.52 13.31 -5.25
C HIS A 108 0.63 14.42 -4.69
N THR A 109 0.24 15.33 -5.58
CA THR A 109 -0.73 16.38 -5.31
C THR A 109 -1.99 16.17 -6.16
N PHE A 110 -3.11 16.78 -5.77
CA PHE A 110 -4.33 16.73 -6.57
C PHE A 110 -4.15 17.31 -7.99
N GLU A 111 -3.25 18.29 -8.15
CA GLU A 111 -2.88 18.83 -9.45
C GLU A 111 -2.16 17.79 -10.31
N THR A 112 -1.24 17.01 -9.73
CA THR A 112 -0.54 15.94 -10.46
C THR A 112 -1.46 14.76 -10.82
N LEU A 113 -2.52 14.53 -10.05
CA LEU A 113 -3.53 13.53 -10.36
C LEU A 113 -4.45 13.96 -11.51
N ALA A 114 -4.55 15.27 -11.76
CA ALA A 114 -5.29 15.86 -12.88
C ALA A 114 -6.75 15.36 -13.03
N ILE A 115 -7.44 15.14 -11.91
CA ILE A 115 -8.82 14.63 -11.90
C ILE A 115 -9.79 15.74 -12.27
N SER A 116 -10.44 15.60 -13.42
CA SER A 116 -11.42 16.58 -13.91
C SER A 116 -12.56 16.81 -12.92
N GLY A 117 -12.89 18.08 -12.67
CA GLY A 117 -13.97 18.48 -11.75
C GLY A 117 -13.70 18.20 -10.27
N CYS A 118 -12.47 17.79 -9.90
CA CYS A 118 -12.09 17.64 -8.50
C CYS A 118 -11.80 19.02 -7.89
N PRO A 119 -12.42 19.37 -6.74
CA PRO A 119 -12.25 20.69 -6.14
C PRO A 119 -10.99 20.84 -5.29
N PHE A 120 -10.25 19.75 -5.06
CA PHE A 120 -9.13 19.72 -4.13
C PHE A 120 -7.82 20.15 -4.78
N ALA A 121 -6.96 20.73 -3.96
CA ALA A 121 -5.62 21.15 -4.30
C ALA A 121 -4.60 20.62 -3.27
N GLY A 122 -3.32 20.70 -3.62
CA GLY A 122 -2.21 20.37 -2.73
C GLY A 122 -1.97 18.87 -2.54
N VAL A 123 -1.10 18.56 -1.58
CA VAL A 123 -0.62 17.20 -1.30
C VAL A 123 -1.75 16.33 -0.74
N LEU A 124 -1.75 15.04 -1.08
CA LEU A 124 -2.67 14.06 -0.51
C LEU A 124 -2.39 13.85 0.99
N ASP A 125 -3.45 13.67 1.78
CA ASP A 125 -3.39 13.66 3.25
C ASP A 125 -2.37 12.66 3.83
N CYS A 126 -2.19 11.51 3.19
CA CYS A 126 -1.29 10.47 3.72
C CYS A 126 0.18 10.89 3.77
N PHE A 127 0.58 11.85 2.92
CA PHE A 127 1.95 12.33 2.84
C PHE A 127 2.22 13.51 3.78
N VAL A 128 1.21 14.11 4.40
CA VAL A 128 1.40 15.25 5.31
C VAL A 128 1.67 14.70 6.72
N ARG A 129 2.80 15.08 7.32
CA ARG A 129 3.14 14.76 8.72
C ARG A 129 2.42 15.71 9.68
N GLN A 130 2.45 15.37 10.97
CA GLN A 130 1.89 16.19 12.04
C GLN A 130 2.44 17.62 12.05
N ASP A 131 3.71 17.81 11.72
CA ASP A 131 4.39 19.12 11.67
C ASP A 131 4.19 19.85 10.32
N GLY A 132 3.38 19.30 9.42
CA GLY A 132 3.13 19.84 8.08
C GLY A 132 4.21 19.49 7.04
N THR A 133 5.30 18.82 7.43
CA THR A 133 6.31 18.37 6.46
C THR A 133 5.78 17.22 5.59
N ILE A 134 6.35 17.05 4.41
CA ILE A 134 5.88 16.07 3.43
C ILE A 134 6.74 14.80 3.46
N ARG A 135 6.09 13.65 3.56
CA ARG A 135 6.69 12.32 3.35
C ARG A 135 6.91 12.11 1.86
N PRO A 136 8.11 11.73 1.40
CA PRO A 136 8.38 11.54 -0.03
C PRO A 136 7.63 10.34 -0.62
N TYR A 137 7.25 9.38 0.23
CA TYR A 137 6.49 8.19 -0.15
C TYR A 137 5.78 7.57 1.06
N VAL A 138 4.80 6.73 0.75
CA VAL A 138 4.16 5.77 1.67
C VAL A 138 4.30 4.38 1.05
N ASP A 139 4.72 3.40 1.84
CA ASP A 139 4.82 2.02 1.38
C ASP A 139 3.61 1.22 1.87
N VAL A 140 2.86 0.63 0.95
CA VAL A 140 1.63 -0.12 1.22
C VAL A 140 1.90 -1.61 0.98
N PRO A 141 1.72 -2.50 1.97
CA PRO A 141 1.76 -3.94 1.75
C PRO A 141 0.92 -4.38 0.55
N VAL A 142 1.56 -5.06 -0.40
CA VAL A 142 0.92 -5.49 -1.66
C VAL A 142 -0.24 -6.43 -1.38
N TYR A 143 -0.12 -7.26 -0.35
CA TYR A 143 -1.07 -8.31 -0.03
C TYR A 143 -1.77 -8.03 1.30
N GLN A 144 -2.99 -8.52 1.45
CA GLN A 144 -3.65 -8.58 2.76
C GLN A 144 -2.77 -9.35 3.75
N MET A 145 -2.75 -8.94 5.02
CA MET A 145 -1.87 -9.58 6.00
C MET A 145 -2.27 -11.02 6.23
N SER A 146 -1.27 -11.89 6.35
CA SER A 146 -1.42 -13.32 6.63
C SER A 146 -0.72 -13.68 7.93
N ASN A 147 -1.11 -14.79 8.54
CA ASN A 147 -0.46 -15.30 9.75
C ASN A 147 0.68 -16.26 9.38
N LYS A 148 1.89 -15.95 9.81
CA LYS A 148 3.03 -16.87 9.74
C LYS A 148 3.66 -16.99 11.14
N GLY A 149 3.38 -18.11 11.81
CA GLY A 149 3.94 -18.36 13.16
C GLY A 149 3.48 -17.37 14.22
N GLY A 150 2.26 -16.82 14.11
CA GLY A 150 1.72 -15.80 15.02
C GLY A 150 2.13 -14.37 14.67
N ARG A 151 2.83 -14.15 13.55
CA ARG A 151 3.27 -12.83 13.07
C ARG A 151 2.57 -12.45 11.76
N ALA A 152 2.32 -11.16 11.58
CA ALA A 152 1.74 -10.64 10.36
C ALA A 152 2.79 -10.65 9.23
N VAL A 153 2.38 -11.10 8.04
CA VAL A 153 3.20 -11.03 6.83
C VAL A 153 2.37 -10.66 5.61
N SER A 154 2.90 -9.80 4.74
CA SER A 154 2.37 -9.46 3.42
C SER A 154 3.19 -10.20 2.37
N GLN A 155 2.72 -11.38 2.01
CA GLN A 155 3.33 -12.26 1.03
C GLN A 155 2.26 -12.82 0.10
N ALA A 156 2.66 -13.10 -1.15
CA ALA A 156 1.80 -13.75 -2.12
C ALA A 156 1.43 -15.15 -1.66
N ASN A 157 0.27 -15.62 -2.12
CA ASN A 157 -0.16 -17.02 -2.01
C ASN A 157 -0.31 -17.53 -0.57
N ARG A 158 -0.77 -16.68 0.34
CA ARG A 158 -1.07 -17.02 1.73
C ARG A 158 -2.56 -16.89 2.01
N ASP A 159 -3.07 -17.59 3.03
CA ASP A 159 -4.42 -17.35 3.53
C ASP A 159 -4.46 -16.02 4.30
N PRO A 160 -5.33 -15.05 3.93
CA PRO A 160 -5.48 -13.83 4.70
C PRO A 160 -5.80 -14.11 6.17
N TRP A 161 -5.15 -13.36 7.06
CA TRP A 161 -5.38 -13.43 8.50
C TRP A 161 -6.70 -12.75 8.84
N VAL A 162 -7.69 -13.58 9.14
CA VAL A 162 -9.04 -13.17 9.55
C VAL A 162 -9.32 -13.54 11.00
N SER A 163 -10.54 -13.27 11.46
CA SER A 163 -10.95 -13.54 12.84
C SER A 163 -10.02 -12.84 13.82
N ILE A 164 -9.82 -11.55 13.57
CA ILE A 164 -9.00 -10.63 14.36
C ILE A 164 -9.79 -9.34 14.60
N ASN A 165 -9.73 -8.82 15.82
CA ASN A 165 -10.37 -7.57 16.20
C ASN A 165 -9.46 -6.36 15.88
N ALA A 166 -9.99 -5.15 15.94
CA ALA A 166 -9.27 -3.94 15.53
C ALA A 166 -7.99 -3.70 16.36
N ASP A 167 -8.06 -3.90 17.69
CA ASP A 167 -6.92 -3.65 18.59
C ASP A 167 -5.79 -4.65 18.38
N VAL A 168 -6.11 -5.94 18.19
CA VAL A 168 -5.12 -6.96 17.89
C VAL A 168 -4.54 -6.75 16.49
N ALA A 169 -5.35 -6.38 15.49
CA ALA A 169 -4.86 -6.04 14.15
C ALA A 169 -3.86 -4.88 14.19
N ARG A 170 -4.18 -3.81 14.91
CA ARG A 170 -3.27 -2.67 15.13
C ARG A 170 -1.97 -3.11 15.79
N ALA A 171 -2.04 -3.92 16.86
CA ALA A 171 -0.85 -4.45 17.53
C ALA A 171 0.04 -5.27 16.57
N ARG A 172 -0.56 -6.13 15.73
CA ARG A 172 0.18 -6.91 14.72
C ARG A 172 0.84 -6.05 13.65
N CYS A 173 0.26 -4.91 13.30
CA CYS A 173 0.90 -3.98 12.37
C CYS A 173 2.11 -3.29 13.00
N VAL A 174 2.01 -2.85 14.26
CA VAL A 174 3.12 -2.18 14.98
C VAL A 174 4.32 -3.13 15.15
N GLU A 175 4.09 -4.44 15.28
CA GLU A 175 5.15 -5.45 15.35
C GLU A 175 6.03 -5.52 14.08
N LEU A 176 5.59 -4.96 12.95
CA LEU A 176 6.35 -4.96 11.70
C LEU A 176 7.50 -3.93 11.66
N GLY A 177 7.50 -2.96 12.58
CA GLY A 177 8.56 -1.96 12.70
C GLY A 177 8.06 -0.58 13.11
N ALA A 178 9.00 0.32 13.47
CA ALA A 178 8.70 1.64 14.04
C ALA A 178 7.81 2.55 13.19
N ASN A 179 7.83 2.37 11.86
CA ASN A 179 7.06 3.17 10.90
C ASN A 179 5.80 2.44 10.41
N ALA A 180 5.50 1.26 10.94
CA ALA A 180 4.37 0.45 10.53
C ALA A 180 3.13 0.74 11.39
N LEU A 181 1.99 0.87 10.73
CA LEU A 181 0.68 1.07 11.34
C LEU A 181 -0.38 0.26 10.59
N MET A 182 -1.56 0.04 11.16
CA MET A 182 -2.69 -0.49 10.41
C MET A 182 -3.09 0.54 9.35
N ILE A 183 -3.33 0.12 8.11
CA ILE A 183 -3.60 1.04 7.00
C ILE A 183 -4.65 2.07 7.42
N SER A 184 -4.34 3.35 7.23
CA SER A 184 -5.22 4.43 7.64
C SER A 184 -6.19 4.83 6.53
N HIS A 185 -7.23 5.58 6.88
CA HIS A 185 -8.16 6.15 5.91
C HIS A 185 -7.44 7.04 4.88
N GLU A 186 -6.41 7.79 5.29
CA GLU A 186 -5.59 8.61 4.39
C GLU A 186 -4.86 7.75 3.34
N VAL A 187 -4.25 6.64 3.77
CA VAL A 187 -3.51 5.74 2.87
C VAL A 187 -4.46 5.00 1.93
N TRP A 188 -5.62 4.55 2.44
CA TRP A 188 -6.66 3.95 1.59
C TRP A 188 -7.16 4.95 0.55
N ALA A 189 -7.45 6.19 0.98
CA ALA A 189 -7.93 7.25 0.09
C ALA A 189 -6.91 7.58 -1.01
N MET A 190 -5.61 7.59 -0.70
CA MET A 190 -4.56 7.79 -1.70
C MET A 190 -4.63 6.75 -2.83
N LEU A 191 -4.82 5.47 -2.50
CA LEU A 191 -4.99 4.42 -3.52
C LEU A 191 -6.26 4.64 -4.35
N CYS A 192 -7.36 5.06 -3.72
CA CYS A 192 -8.59 5.43 -4.43
C CYS A 192 -8.44 6.65 -5.34
N TRP A 193 -7.66 7.65 -4.94
CA TRP A 193 -7.39 8.82 -5.77
C TRP A 193 -6.52 8.46 -6.98
N ASN A 194 -5.53 7.58 -6.81
CA ASN A 194 -4.75 7.03 -7.91
C ASN A 194 -5.62 6.26 -8.91
N MET A 195 -6.54 5.44 -8.41
CA MET A 195 -7.56 4.73 -9.21
C MET A 195 -8.39 5.72 -10.05
N ILE A 196 -8.93 6.77 -9.43
CA ILE A 196 -9.75 7.79 -10.11
C ILE A 196 -8.94 8.49 -11.20
N SER A 197 -7.71 8.91 -10.89
CA SER A 197 -6.80 9.57 -11.86
C SER A 197 -6.55 8.70 -13.10
N GLN A 198 -6.44 7.39 -12.93
CA GLN A 198 -6.20 6.43 -14.01
C GLN A 198 -7.50 6.03 -14.76
N GLY A 199 -8.67 6.45 -14.29
CA GLY A 199 -9.94 5.97 -14.81
C GLY A 199 -10.17 4.47 -14.60
N TYR A 200 -9.57 3.91 -13.54
CA TYR A 200 -9.56 2.47 -13.26
C TYR A 200 -10.01 2.19 -11.83
N GLN A 201 -10.72 1.08 -11.61
CA GLN A 201 -10.92 0.53 -10.28
C GLN A 201 -10.86 -1.00 -10.34
N PRO A 202 -10.25 -1.64 -9.34
CA PRO A 202 -10.06 -3.08 -9.36
C PRO A 202 -11.38 -3.84 -9.20
N ARG A 203 -11.44 -5.01 -9.83
CA ARG A 203 -12.37 -6.08 -9.44
C ARG A 203 -11.75 -6.88 -8.29
N GLY A 204 -12.34 -8.02 -7.95
CA GLY A 204 -11.82 -8.82 -6.87
C GLY A 204 -12.59 -10.11 -6.65
N ASN A 205 -12.12 -10.91 -5.70
CA ASN A 205 -12.86 -12.05 -5.18
C ASN A 205 -14.12 -11.53 -4.47
N THR A 206 -15.24 -11.47 -5.17
CA THR A 206 -16.50 -10.86 -4.71
C THR A 206 -17.68 -11.82 -4.85
N GLU A 207 -17.43 -13.00 -5.42
CA GLU A 207 -18.38 -14.09 -5.55
C GLU A 207 -17.69 -15.45 -5.35
N PHE A 208 -17.36 -15.76 -4.10
CA PHE A 208 -16.95 -17.08 -3.62
C PHE A 208 -15.77 -17.69 -4.42
N GLY A 209 -14.69 -16.94 -4.56
CA GLY A 209 -13.45 -17.32 -5.25
C GLY A 209 -13.27 -16.67 -6.62
N ARG A 210 -14.31 -16.02 -7.15
CA ARG A 210 -14.29 -15.30 -8.43
C ARG A 210 -14.84 -13.88 -8.31
N SER A 211 -14.76 -13.13 -9.40
CA SER A 211 -15.42 -11.83 -9.52
C SER A 211 -16.89 -12.00 -9.93
N HIS A 212 -17.80 -11.29 -9.26
CA HIS A 212 -19.21 -11.24 -9.67
C HIS A 212 -19.40 -10.49 -11.01
N ALA A 213 -18.51 -9.56 -11.34
CA ALA A 213 -18.58 -8.72 -12.53
C ALA A 213 -17.90 -9.36 -13.76
N ASN A 214 -16.98 -10.30 -13.54
CA ASN A 214 -16.36 -11.09 -14.60
C ASN A 214 -16.08 -12.50 -14.09
N ILE A 215 -16.97 -13.44 -14.40
CA ILE A 215 -16.94 -14.79 -13.84
C ILE A 215 -15.72 -15.63 -14.27
N ASN A 216 -14.99 -15.19 -15.30
CA ASN A 216 -13.76 -15.84 -15.77
C ASN A 216 -12.52 -15.39 -14.97
N GLU A 217 -12.65 -14.37 -14.13
CA GLU A 217 -11.60 -13.97 -13.20
C GLU A 217 -11.80 -14.68 -11.88
N PHE A 218 -10.83 -15.50 -11.48
CA PHE A 218 -10.85 -16.23 -10.23
C PHE A 218 -9.46 -16.32 -9.59
N GLY A 219 -9.46 -16.45 -8.27
CA GLY A 219 -8.26 -16.75 -7.49
C GLY A 219 -8.25 -18.20 -7.02
N ARG A 220 -7.14 -18.63 -6.44
CA ARG A 220 -7.02 -19.98 -5.88
C ARG A 220 -7.60 -19.98 -4.48
N ARG A 221 -8.70 -20.70 -4.28
CA ARG A 221 -9.35 -20.78 -2.97
C ARG A 221 -8.47 -21.48 -1.94
N THR A 222 -8.48 -20.94 -0.73
CA THR A 222 -7.74 -21.45 0.44
C THR A 222 -8.21 -22.85 0.85
N ASP A 223 -9.48 -23.17 0.60
CA ASP A 223 -10.08 -24.47 0.85
C ASP A 223 -9.97 -25.46 -0.31
N GLY A 224 -9.26 -25.09 -1.39
CA GLY A 224 -9.05 -25.95 -2.56
C GLY A 224 -10.29 -26.22 -3.42
N ARG A 225 -11.44 -25.60 -3.10
CA ARG A 225 -12.67 -25.78 -3.88
C ARG A 225 -12.65 -24.97 -5.17
N VAL A 226 -13.57 -25.29 -6.07
CA VAL A 226 -13.76 -24.55 -7.31
C VAL A 226 -14.40 -23.18 -7.03
N PRO A 227 -14.13 -22.15 -7.86
CA PRO A 227 -14.80 -20.85 -7.75
C PRO A 227 -16.32 -20.99 -7.83
N ASN A 228 -17.03 -20.13 -7.10
CA ASN A 228 -18.49 -20.10 -6.98
C ASN A 228 -19.14 -21.26 -6.21
N ASP A 229 -18.39 -22.25 -5.71
CA ASP A 229 -18.92 -23.20 -4.73
C ASP A 229 -19.32 -22.44 -3.44
N ARG A 230 -20.61 -22.47 -3.11
CA ARG A 230 -21.19 -21.76 -1.96
C ARG A 230 -20.90 -22.46 -0.62
N ALA A 231 -20.34 -23.68 -0.66
CA ALA A 231 -19.87 -24.35 0.53
C ALA A 231 -18.41 -23.97 0.87
N GLY A 232 -18.05 -24.10 2.14
CA GLY A 232 -16.70 -23.87 2.63
C GLY A 232 -16.32 -22.41 2.78
N THR A 233 -15.01 -22.15 2.76
CA THR A 233 -14.42 -20.83 2.99
C THR A 233 -13.84 -20.31 1.68
N ALA A 234 -14.51 -19.33 1.10
CA ALA A 234 -14.17 -18.86 -0.24
C ALA A 234 -13.15 -17.71 -0.28
N ARG A 235 -12.30 -17.60 0.76
CA ARG A 235 -11.07 -16.79 0.66
C ARG A 235 -10.20 -17.37 -0.44
N VAL A 236 -9.59 -16.49 -1.22
CA VAL A 236 -8.51 -16.84 -2.12
C VAL A 236 -7.18 -16.52 -1.47
N LEU A 237 -6.16 -17.27 -1.85
CA LEU A 237 -4.79 -16.97 -1.47
C LEU A 237 -4.44 -15.56 -1.96
N THR A 238 -3.75 -14.79 -1.13
CA THR A 238 -3.41 -13.39 -1.39
C THR A 238 -2.72 -13.19 -2.74
N GLY A 239 -3.27 -12.30 -3.56
CA GLY A 239 -2.77 -11.95 -4.89
C GLY A 239 -2.79 -13.08 -5.92
N SER A 240 -3.57 -14.14 -5.68
CA SER A 240 -3.72 -15.25 -6.63
C SER A 240 -4.71 -14.98 -7.76
N GLY A 241 -5.46 -13.88 -7.69
CA GLY A 241 -6.30 -13.39 -8.77
C GLY A 241 -5.50 -12.65 -9.86
N PRO A 242 -6.15 -12.28 -10.97
CA PRO A 242 -5.51 -11.57 -12.08
C PRO A 242 -5.08 -10.15 -11.71
N SER A 243 -4.27 -9.51 -12.56
CA SER A 243 -3.88 -8.09 -12.43
C SER A 243 -5.07 -7.14 -12.35
N ALA A 244 -6.21 -7.52 -12.93
CA ALA A 244 -7.46 -6.79 -12.82
C ALA A 244 -8.04 -6.68 -11.38
N TRP A 245 -7.47 -7.41 -10.42
CA TRP A 245 -7.80 -7.33 -9.00
C TRP A 245 -6.77 -6.50 -8.19
N ARG A 246 -5.87 -5.82 -8.90
CA ARG A 246 -4.84 -4.94 -8.32
C ARG A 246 -5.19 -3.48 -8.58
N HIS A 247 -4.88 -2.60 -7.64
CA HIS A 247 -5.41 -1.24 -7.59
C HIS A 247 -5.13 -0.37 -8.84
N ASP A 248 -4.05 -0.64 -9.56
CA ASP A 248 -3.62 0.09 -10.77
C ASP A 248 -3.77 -0.75 -12.05
N GLY A 249 -4.37 -1.94 -11.96
CA GLY A 249 -4.55 -2.87 -13.07
C GLY A 249 -3.27 -3.55 -13.57
N THR A 250 -2.12 -3.30 -12.93
CA THR A 250 -0.83 -3.90 -13.29
C THR A 250 -0.45 -5.03 -12.34
N ASP A 251 0.46 -5.92 -12.75
CA ASP A 251 0.97 -6.99 -11.88
C ASP A 251 1.69 -6.48 -10.62
N PHE A 252 2.08 -5.20 -10.61
CA PHE A 252 2.78 -4.54 -9.52
C PHE A 252 1.87 -3.65 -8.66
N GLY A 253 0.56 -3.66 -8.90
CA GLY A 253 -0.38 -2.97 -8.03
C GLY A 253 -0.62 -3.71 -6.71
N VAL A 254 -1.09 -2.96 -5.70
CA VAL A 254 -1.66 -3.48 -4.46
C VAL A 254 -2.84 -4.41 -4.75
N ALA A 255 -2.78 -5.65 -4.29
CA ALA A 255 -3.77 -6.69 -4.55
C ALA A 255 -4.88 -6.73 -3.50
N ASP A 256 -6.02 -7.30 -3.92
CA ASP A 256 -7.15 -7.70 -3.07
C ASP A 256 -7.74 -6.59 -2.21
N MET A 257 -7.63 -5.32 -2.63
CA MET A 257 -8.33 -4.21 -1.96
C MET A 257 -9.85 -4.31 -2.09
N VAL A 258 -10.33 -5.04 -3.10
CA VAL A 258 -11.75 -5.28 -3.36
C VAL A 258 -12.04 -6.75 -3.14
N GLY A 259 -12.95 -7.04 -2.21
CA GLY A 259 -13.31 -8.41 -1.90
C GLY A 259 -12.20 -9.19 -1.19
N ASN A 260 -12.25 -10.52 -1.33
CA ASN A 260 -11.57 -11.47 -0.48
C ASN A 260 -12.02 -11.32 0.97
N VAL A 261 -11.40 -10.44 1.75
CA VAL A 261 -11.82 -10.12 3.13
C VAL A 261 -12.00 -8.63 3.28
N TRP A 262 -12.95 -8.22 4.12
CA TRP A 262 -12.96 -6.86 4.63
C TRP A 262 -11.65 -6.60 5.37
N GLU A 263 -11.15 -5.36 5.34
CA GLU A 263 -9.94 -4.96 6.03
C GLU A 263 -10.27 -3.90 7.08
N TRP A 264 -9.85 -4.12 8.34
CA TRP A 264 -9.81 -3.06 9.33
C TRP A 264 -8.95 -1.89 8.83
N VAL A 265 -9.43 -0.66 9.05
CA VAL A 265 -8.74 0.58 8.67
C VAL A 265 -8.69 1.51 9.88
N ASP A 266 -7.59 2.22 10.08
CA ASP A 266 -7.36 3.12 11.22
C ASP A 266 -7.57 4.60 10.85
N GLY A 267 -7.60 5.49 11.85
CA GLY A 267 -7.70 6.94 11.64
C GLY A 267 -9.13 7.48 11.55
N MET A 268 -10.13 6.66 11.83
CA MET A 268 -11.53 7.09 11.93
C MET A 268 -12.32 6.13 12.82
N LYS A 269 -13.35 6.67 13.49
CA LYS A 269 -14.45 5.92 14.08
C LYS A 269 -15.77 6.67 13.92
N MET A 270 -16.87 5.99 14.18
CA MET A 270 -18.20 6.60 14.24
C MET A 270 -18.79 6.41 15.64
N SER A 271 -19.37 7.44 16.24
CA SER A 271 -20.05 7.35 17.53
C SER A 271 -21.40 8.04 17.45
N GLY A 272 -22.50 7.32 17.70
CA GLY A 272 -23.83 7.95 17.63
C GLY A 272 -24.19 8.47 16.22
N GLY A 273 -23.56 7.93 15.17
CA GLY A 273 -23.64 8.46 13.81
C GLY A 273 -22.64 9.58 13.48
N GLN A 274 -21.96 10.17 14.46
CA GLN A 274 -20.97 11.24 14.27
C GLN A 274 -19.64 10.66 13.77
N PHE A 275 -19.05 11.30 12.76
CA PHE A 275 -17.71 10.97 12.29
C PHE A 275 -16.65 11.60 13.20
N ILE A 276 -15.71 10.78 13.67
CA ILE A 276 -14.54 11.18 14.46
C ILE A 276 -13.30 10.72 13.67
N VAL A 277 -12.42 11.64 13.30
CA VAL A 277 -11.31 11.35 12.37
C VAL A 277 -9.97 11.87 12.86
N ALA A 278 -8.90 11.25 12.39
CA ALA A 278 -7.55 11.73 12.58
C ALA A 278 -7.28 12.99 11.73
N ASP A 279 -6.45 13.88 12.25
CA ASP A 279 -5.92 15.04 11.52
C ASP A 279 -4.83 14.60 10.54
N TYR A 280 -3.99 13.64 10.93
CA TYR A 280 -2.86 13.12 10.16
C TYR A 280 -2.67 11.61 10.33
N THR A 281 -1.98 11.00 9.36
CA THR A 281 -1.71 9.55 9.34
C THR A 281 -0.93 9.09 10.57
N GLY A 282 -1.49 8.14 11.31
CA GLY A 282 -0.88 7.57 12.51
C GLY A 282 -1.10 8.38 13.79
N GLN A 283 -2.00 9.37 13.78
CA GLN A 283 -2.39 10.07 15.00
C GLN A 283 -2.98 9.09 16.04
N PRO A 284 -2.57 9.17 17.32
CA PRO A 284 -3.16 8.35 18.38
C PRO A 284 -4.67 8.54 18.49
N GLU A 285 -5.41 7.43 18.65
CA GLU A 285 -6.88 7.43 18.65
C GLU A 285 -7.51 8.41 19.65
N ALA A 286 -6.91 8.56 20.83
CA ALA A 286 -7.38 9.47 21.87
C ALA A 286 -7.38 10.95 21.45
N GLN A 287 -6.72 11.29 20.33
CA GLN A 287 -6.61 12.66 19.82
C GLN A 287 -7.46 12.92 18.58
N TRP A 288 -8.19 11.92 18.07
CA TRP A 288 -9.06 12.10 16.92
C TRP A 288 -10.19 13.06 17.25
N LYS A 289 -10.60 13.85 16.25
CA LYS A 289 -11.54 14.96 16.44
C LYS A 289 -12.90 14.64 15.89
N GLU A 290 -13.92 15.02 16.66
CA GLU A 290 -15.29 15.11 16.18
C GLU A 290 -15.38 16.10 15.03
N THR A 291 -15.98 15.67 13.92
CA THR A 291 -16.12 16.50 12.73
C THR A 291 -17.35 17.42 12.76
N GLY A 292 -18.29 17.14 13.66
CA GLY A 292 -19.64 17.74 13.62
C GLY A 292 -20.53 17.20 12.50
N VAL A 293 -20.06 16.23 11.71
CA VAL A 293 -20.81 15.59 10.62
C VAL A 293 -21.34 14.24 11.10
N TYR A 294 -22.57 13.92 10.72
CA TYR A 294 -23.27 12.69 11.08
C TYR A 294 -23.83 11.98 9.85
N ILE A 295 -24.10 10.68 10.00
CA ILE A 295 -25.11 9.97 9.22
C ILE A 295 -26.45 10.04 9.97
N SER A 296 -27.49 10.57 9.30
CA SER A 296 -28.84 10.61 9.84
C SER A 296 -29.48 9.21 9.91
N ASN A 297 -30.60 9.09 10.63
CA ASN A 297 -31.43 7.88 10.62
C ASN A 297 -32.03 7.54 9.24
N THR A 298 -31.95 8.44 8.26
CA THR A 298 -32.36 8.19 6.87
C THR A 298 -31.17 7.96 5.93
N GLY A 299 -29.94 7.88 6.46
CA GLY A 299 -28.74 7.62 5.67
C GLY A 299 -28.19 8.85 4.95
N GLN A 300 -28.46 10.06 5.44
CA GLN A 300 -27.96 11.31 4.86
C GLN A 300 -26.75 11.84 5.63
N PHE A 301 -25.75 12.38 4.93
CA PHE A 301 -24.74 13.23 5.57
C PHE A 301 -25.40 14.54 6.03
N THR A 302 -25.13 14.95 7.27
CA THR A 302 -25.77 16.10 7.92
C THR A 302 -24.92 16.68 9.05
N ASN A 303 -25.18 17.93 9.43
CA ASN A 303 -24.61 18.57 10.62
C ASN A 303 -25.51 18.42 11.87
N THR A 304 -26.59 17.62 11.77
CA THR A 304 -27.56 17.41 12.86
C THR A 304 -27.46 15.97 13.37
N PRO A 305 -27.32 15.76 14.69
CA PRO A 305 -27.33 14.42 15.27
C PRO A 305 -28.61 13.64 14.92
N PRO A 306 -28.54 12.32 14.70
CA PRO A 306 -29.72 11.51 14.50
C PRO A 306 -30.57 11.46 15.78
N THR A 307 -31.88 11.64 15.65
CA THR A 307 -32.83 11.57 16.79
C THR A 307 -33.29 10.15 17.10
N THR A 308 -33.03 9.19 16.19
CA THR A 308 -33.37 7.78 16.35
C THR A 308 -32.18 6.95 15.92
N LEU A 309 -31.74 6.03 16.79
CA LEU A 309 -30.67 5.10 16.47
C LEU A 309 -31.19 3.99 15.57
N ASN A 310 -30.50 3.73 14.46
CA ASN A 310 -30.80 2.62 13.58
C ASN A 310 -29.54 2.08 12.93
N SER A 311 -29.71 1.11 12.04
CA SER A 311 -28.65 0.67 11.16
C SER A 311 -29.18 0.56 9.74
N GLY A 312 -28.30 0.72 8.76
CA GLY A 312 -28.69 0.75 7.36
C GLY A 312 -27.48 0.73 6.44
N ASN A 313 -27.76 0.81 5.15
CA ASN A 313 -26.73 0.87 4.13
C ASN A 313 -27.23 1.57 2.87
N GLN A 314 -26.30 2.08 2.08
CA GLN A 314 -26.58 2.72 0.80
C GLN A 314 -25.39 2.58 -0.15
N VAL A 315 -25.64 2.58 -1.46
CA VAL A 315 -24.58 2.67 -2.48
C VAL A 315 -23.76 3.92 -2.22
N TRP A 316 -22.45 3.78 -2.04
CA TRP A 316 -21.59 4.83 -1.52
C TRP A 316 -21.67 6.10 -2.39
N GLY A 317 -21.57 5.95 -3.71
CA GLY A 317 -21.68 7.07 -4.66
C GLY A 317 -23.05 7.79 -4.68
N ASN A 318 -24.08 7.16 -4.09
CA ASN A 318 -25.45 7.69 -4.03
C ASN A 318 -25.83 8.11 -2.60
N MET A 319 -24.87 8.25 -1.68
CA MET A 319 -25.16 8.74 -0.33
C MET A 319 -25.76 10.15 -0.40
N PRO A 320 -26.99 10.37 0.09
CA PRO A 320 -27.65 11.66 0.04
C PRO A 320 -27.07 12.64 1.08
N LYS A 321 -27.27 13.93 0.83
CA LYS A 321 -26.96 15.03 1.77
C LYS A 321 -28.26 15.63 2.29
N ALA A 322 -28.32 15.98 3.57
CA ALA A 322 -29.47 16.69 4.12
C ALA A 322 -29.53 18.13 3.55
N PRO A 323 -30.74 18.74 3.46
CA PRO A 323 -30.86 20.14 3.04
C PRO A 323 -29.99 21.07 3.89
N GLY A 324 -29.23 21.95 3.25
CA GLY A 324 -28.32 22.89 3.91
C GLY A 324 -26.96 22.33 4.33
N TYR A 325 -26.70 21.03 4.14
CA TYR A 325 -25.36 20.45 4.36
C TYR A 325 -24.45 20.70 3.14
N ALA A 326 -23.38 21.49 3.33
CA ALA A 326 -22.45 21.86 2.26
C ALA A 326 -21.40 20.78 1.94
N GLY A 327 -21.22 19.79 2.80
CA GLY A 327 -20.14 18.81 2.71
C GLY A 327 -18.95 19.13 3.61
N ASN A 328 -18.14 18.11 3.91
CA ASN A 328 -16.93 18.23 4.72
C ASN A 328 -15.70 17.79 3.92
N GLU A 329 -14.82 18.74 3.62
CA GLU A 329 -13.64 18.49 2.77
C GLU A 329 -12.77 17.33 3.27
N LYS A 330 -12.51 17.23 4.58
CA LYS A 330 -11.71 16.11 5.13
C LYS A 330 -12.38 14.77 4.84
N LEU A 331 -13.69 14.63 5.10
CA LEU A 331 -14.41 13.39 4.81
C LEU A 331 -14.45 13.06 3.32
N GLN A 332 -14.52 14.08 2.45
CA GLN A 332 -14.51 13.89 1.01
C GLN A 332 -13.13 13.43 0.52
N ARG A 333 -12.06 14.06 1.01
CA ARG A 333 -10.66 13.68 0.72
C ARG A 333 -10.33 12.27 1.22
N LEU A 334 -10.94 11.83 2.32
CA LEU A 334 -10.78 10.47 2.87
C LEU A 334 -11.67 9.41 2.20
N ILE A 335 -12.40 9.73 1.12
CA ILE A 335 -13.36 8.82 0.47
C ILE A 335 -14.37 8.26 1.49
N ILE A 336 -14.83 9.11 2.41
CA ILE A 336 -15.93 8.81 3.34
C ILE A 336 -17.21 9.43 2.78
N GLU A 337 -17.16 10.70 2.39
CA GLU A 337 -18.26 11.42 1.77
C GLU A 337 -18.07 11.48 0.24
N PRO A 338 -19.05 11.07 -0.58
CA PRO A 338 -18.93 11.16 -2.03
C PRO A 338 -19.11 12.59 -2.54
N ILE A 339 -18.38 12.91 -3.61
CA ILE A 339 -18.54 14.10 -4.44
C ILE A 339 -18.58 13.71 -5.91
N GLU A 340 -18.85 14.68 -6.79
CA GLU A 340 -19.02 14.44 -8.23
C GLU A 340 -17.85 13.67 -8.87
N CYS A 341 -16.60 14.00 -8.55
CA CYS A 341 -15.44 13.32 -9.13
C CYS A 341 -15.14 11.95 -8.50
N THR A 342 -15.75 11.59 -7.37
CA THR A 342 -15.49 10.32 -6.68
C THR A 342 -16.66 9.35 -6.74
N LYS A 343 -17.90 9.81 -6.95
CA LYS A 343 -19.14 9.01 -6.83
C LYS A 343 -19.21 7.78 -7.74
N HIS A 344 -18.32 7.68 -8.71
CA HIS A 344 -18.18 6.53 -9.61
C HIS A 344 -17.43 5.34 -8.99
N LEU A 345 -16.78 5.52 -7.84
CA LEU A 345 -16.18 4.43 -7.09
C LEU A 345 -17.26 3.46 -6.58
N MET A 346 -17.01 2.17 -6.80
CA MET A 346 -17.90 1.11 -6.36
C MET A 346 -17.81 0.87 -4.85
N GLY A 347 -18.92 0.41 -4.29
CA GLY A 347 -19.03 0.02 -2.88
C GLY A 347 -20.30 0.55 -2.22
N ARG A 348 -20.53 0.08 -0.99
CA ARG A 348 -21.62 0.56 -0.13
C ARG A 348 -21.06 1.12 1.17
N LEU A 349 -21.75 2.13 1.70
CA LEU A 349 -21.59 2.58 3.06
C LEU A 349 -22.60 1.84 3.93
N TYR A 350 -22.14 1.20 5.01
CA TYR A 350 -22.97 0.62 6.05
C TYR A 350 -22.80 1.42 7.33
N TRP A 351 -23.89 1.70 8.03
CA TRP A 351 -23.86 2.41 9.30
C TRP A 351 -24.66 1.68 10.36
N ASN A 352 -24.18 1.77 11.60
CA ASN A 352 -24.93 1.46 12.80
C ASN A 352 -24.77 2.65 13.75
N LEU A 353 -25.85 3.39 13.98
CA LEU A 353 -25.83 4.63 14.75
C LEU A 353 -25.69 4.40 16.26
N ASP A 354 -25.85 3.17 16.73
CA ASP A 354 -25.65 2.87 18.14
C ASP A 354 -24.16 2.82 18.50
N GLY A 355 -23.80 3.34 19.68
CA GLY A 355 -22.45 3.28 20.26
C GLY A 355 -21.29 3.69 19.35
N GLU A 356 -20.09 3.21 19.69
CA GLU A 356 -18.89 3.38 18.88
C GLU A 356 -18.75 2.23 17.86
N ARG A 357 -18.41 2.60 16.62
CA ARG A 357 -18.20 1.71 15.48
C ARG A 357 -16.86 1.99 14.82
N PHE A 358 -16.14 0.92 14.53
CA PHE A 358 -14.82 0.97 13.90
C PHE A 358 -14.94 0.56 12.43
N PRO A 359 -14.26 1.28 11.52
CA PRO A 359 -14.45 1.10 10.10
C PRO A 359 -13.67 -0.11 9.56
N HIS A 360 -14.28 -0.79 8.60
CA HIS A 360 -13.57 -1.70 7.72
C HIS A 360 -13.97 -1.45 6.26
N ARG A 361 -13.05 -1.71 5.31
CA ARG A 361 -13.20 -1.36 3.88
C ARG A 361 -13.03 -2.55 2.93
N GLY A 362 -13.40 -2.34 1.67
CA GLY A 362 -13.09 -3.21 0.52
C GLY A 362 -14.14 -4.27 0.16
N GLY A 363 -14.82 -4.85 1.15
CA GLY A 363 -15.76 -5.96 0.94
C GLY A 363 -15.13 -7.34 1.10
N SER A 364 -15.96 -8.38 1.13
CA SER A 364 -15.53 -9.78 1.21
C SER A 364 -15.87 -10.59 -0.04
N TRP A 365 -15.42 -11.84 -0.09
CA TRP A 365 -15.74 -12.84 -1.13
C TRP A 365 -17.24 -13.06 -1.36
N SER A 366 -18.12 -12.65 -0.44
CA SER A 366 -19.57 -12.81 -0.58
C SER A 366 -20.31 -11.49 -0.81
N SER A 367 -19.59 -10.39 -1.00
CA SER A 367 -20.18 -9.05 -1.03
C SER A 367 -20.73 -8.65 -2.41
N ALA A 368 -20.38 -9.36 -3.48
CA ALA A 368 -20.76 -9.04 -4.85
C ALA A 368 -20.57 -7.54 -5.18
N SER A 369 -21.60 -6.87 -5.68
CA SER A 369 -21.59 -5.44 -6.04
C SER A 369 -21.52 -4.49 -4.84
N ASN A 370 -21.60 -5.01 -3.61
CA ASN A 370 -21.45 -4.21 -2.41
C ASN A 370 -19.97 -3.96 -2.05
N ALA A 371 -19.05 -4.75 -2.61
CA ALA A 371 -17.62 -4.55 -2.50
C ALA A 371 -17.14 -3.44 -3.46
N GLY A 372 -15.96 -2.90 -3.19
CA GLY A 372 -15.33 -1.91 -4.05
C GLY A 372 -14.41 -0.98 -3.28
N PRO A 373 -13.66 -0.10 -3.97
CA PRO A 373 -12.70 0.78 -3.33
C PRO A 373 -13.33 1.75 -2.32
N ALA A 374 -14.60 2.13 -2.53
CA ALA A 374 -15.33 3.00 -1.63
C ALA A 374 -16.25 2.25 -0.65
N ALA A 375 -16.21 0.91 -0.63
CA ALA A 375 -16.96 0.14 0.36
C ALA A 375 -16.44 0.44 1.76
N LEU A 376 -17.32 0.90 2.65
CA LEU A 376 -17.02 1.35 4.00
C LEU A 376 -18.10 0.84 4.95
N SER A 377 -17.73 0.07 5.95
CA SER A 377 -18.65 -0.41 6.98
C SER A 377 -18.31 0.20 8.32
N CYS A 378 -19.19 1.07 8.80
CA CYS A 378 -19.21 1.65 10.14
C CYS A 378 -20.29 0.94 10.98
N TYR A 379 -20.23 -0.39 11.01
CA TYR A 379 -21.32 -1.22 11.54
C TYR A 379 -20.96 -1.96 12.83
N THR A 380 -19.67 -2.25 13.03
CA THR A 380 -19.21 -3.21 14.04
C THR A 380 -18.39 -2.51 15.14
N PRO A 381 -18.44 -2.99 16.40
CA PRO A 381 -17.56 -2.49 17.45
C PRO A 381 -16.12 -2.98 17.21
N ARG A 382 -15.14 -2.31 17.84
CA ARG A 382 -13.72 -2.70 17.78
C ARG A 382 -13.43 -4.15 18.15
N SER A 383 -14.25 -4.75 19.01
CA SER A 383 -14.12 -6.12 19.52
C SER A 383 -14.65 -7.18 18.55
N PHE A 384 -15.26 -6.77 17.44
CA PHE A 384 -15.84 -7.70 16.47
C PHE A 384 -14.77 -8.57 15.81
N VAL A 385 -15.09 -9.84 15.63
CA VAL A 385 -14.22 -10.85 15.06
C VAL A 385 -15.05 -11.65 14.06
N ASN A 386 -14.55 -11.80 12.83
CA ASN A 386 -15.28 -12.53 11.79
C ASN A 386 -14.33 -13.22 10.80
N SER A 387 -14.76 -14.35 10.26
CA SER A 387 -14.00 -15.13 9.28
C SER A 387 -13.78 -14.42 7.93
N THR A 388 -14.49 -13.33 7.68
CA THR A 388 -14.39 -12.46 6.48
C THR A 388 -13.74 -11.12 6.76
N LEU A 389 -13.17 -10.90 7.95
CA LEU A 389 -12.59 -9.63 8.37
C LEU A 389 -11.14 -9.83 8.81
N GLY A 390 -10.23 -9.22 8.05
CA GLY A 390 -8.80 -9.18 8.27
C GLY A 390 -8.29 -7.74 8.31
N PHE A 391 -7.06 -7.52 7.85
CA PHE A 391 -6.39 -6.23 7.93
C PHE A 391 -5.17 -6.17 7.01
N ARG A 392 -4.61 -4.96 6.88
CA ARG A 392 -3.34 -4.69 6.22
C ARG A 392 -2.61 -3.58 6.97
N ALA A 393 -1.28 -3.59 6.93
CA ALA A 393 -0.49 -2.48 7.44
C ALA A 393 -0.33 -1.35 6.40
N ALA A 394 0.39 -0.31 6.78
CA ALA A 394 1.07 0.65 5.92
C ALA A 394 2.38 1.06 6.63
N PHE A 395 3.38 1.50 5.86
CA PHE A 395 4.65 1.99 6.37
C PHE A 395 4.81 3.45 5.94
N VAL A 396 4.90 4.33 6.93
CA VAL A 396 4.90 5.78 6.71
C VAL A 396 6.25 6.37 7.13
N SER A 397 6.92 7.06 6.20
CA SER A 397 8.31 7.53 6.34
C SER A 397 8.53 8.84 7.09
#